data_AF-A0A7X7RFX7-F1
#
_entry.id   AF-A0A7X7RFX7-F1
#
_cell.length_a   1.000
_cell.length_b   1.000
_cell.length_c   1.000
_cell.angle_alpha   90.00
_cell.angle_beta   90.00
_cell.angle_gamma   90.00
#
_symmetry.space_group_name_H-M   'P 1'
#
loop_
_entity.id
_entity.type
_entity.pdbx_description
1 polymer ?
#
loop_
_entity_poly.entity_id
_entity_poly.type
_entity_poly.pdbx_seq_one_letter_code
_entity_poly.pdbx_strand_id
1 'polypeptide(L)'
;SGGTATYSCFPTAVEGDGSHNQAGAPVFRNAAAGDYRLTPQAISCINQGYTASWGPADTDLAGAPRISGKVCDIGAYEYQFRGIMFMIR
;
A
#
# COMPACT_ATOMS: atom_id res chain seq x y z
N SER A 1 19.54 1.85 -17.79
CA SER A 1 19.50 1.09 -16.52
C SER A 1 18.30 0.17 -16.56
N GLY A 2 18.45 -1.08 -16.14
CA GLY A 2 17.32 -2.01 -15.95
C GLY A 2 17.20 -2.33 -14.47
N GLY A 3 16.08 -1.95 -13.86
CA GLY A 3 15.74 -2.33 -12.49
C GLY A 3 14.51 -3.22 -12.51
N THR A 4 14.41 -4.14 -11.56
CA THR A 4 13.19 -4.93 -11.36
C THR A 4 12.22 -4.14 -10.50
N ALA A 5 10.99 -3.97 -10.97
CA ALA A 5 9.91 -3.45 -10.14
C ALA A 5 9.29 -4.61 -9.34
N THR A 6 9.28 -4.47 -8.01
CA THR A 6 8.62 -5.40 -7.09
C THR A 6 7.68 -4.63 -6.18
N TYR A 7 6.73 -5.32 -5.55
CA TYR A 7 5.75 -4.72 -4.62
C TYR A 7 5.05 -3.46 -5.19
N SER A 8 4.69 -3.50 -6.47
CA SER A 8 3.99 -2.43 -7.19
C SER A 8 2.56 -2.85 -7.55
N CYS A 9 1.66 -1.89 -7.74
CA CYS A 9 0.28 -2.14 -8.13
C CYS A 9 0.00 -1.49 -9.49
N PHE A 10 -0.38 -2.31 -10.48
CA PHE A 10 -0.77 -1.84 -11.80
C PHE A 10 -1.64 -2.87 -12.53
N PRO A 11 -2.47 -2.46 -13.52
CA PRO A 11 -3.50 -3.33 -14.09
C PRO A 11 -2.98 -4.60 -14.79
N THR A 12 -1.75 -4.58 -15.28
CA THR A 12 -1.15 -5.66 -16.07
C THR A 12 -0.06 -6.41 -15.30
N ALA A 13 -0.03 -6.32 -13.97
CA ALA A 13 0.90 -7.11 -13.17
C ALA A 13 0.59 -8.60 -13.32
N VAL A 14 1.64 -9.42 -13.37
CA VAL A 14 1.50 -10.88 -13.36
C VAL A 14 1.56 -11.35 -11.91
N GLU A 15 0.46 -11.87 -11.41
CA GLU A 15 0.43 -12.43 -10.06
C GLU A 15 1.22 -13.76 -10.02
N GLY A 16 1.94 -14.00 -8.92
CA GLY A 16 2.66 -15.26 -8.68
C GLY A 16 3.98 -15.42 -9.44
N ASP A 17 4.47 -14.39 -10.14
CA ASP A 17 5.77 -14.41 -10.83
C ASP A 17 6.98 -14.19 -9.90
N GLY A 18 6.75 -14.09 -8.58
CA GLY A 18 7.77 -13.82 -7.57
C GLY A 18 8.13 -12.35 -7.40
N SER A 19 7.58 -11.43 -8.20
CA SER A 19 7.81 -9.98 -8.07
C SER A 19 6.98 -9.34 -6.96
N HIS A 20 5.95 -10.03 -6.46
CA HIS A 20 4.96 -9.50 -5.54
C HIS A 20 4.20 -8.26 -6.06
N ASN A 21 4.22 -8.03 -7.37
CA ASN A 21 3.37 -7.02 -8.00
C ASN A 21 1.90 -7.48 -7.97
N GLN A 22 1.00 -6.53 -7.78
CA GLN A 22 -0.43 -6.78 -7.62
C GLN A 22 -1.19 -6.28 -8.84
N ALA A 23 -2.03 -7.13 -9.43
CA ALA A 23 -2.87 -6.77 -10.54
C ALA A 23 -4.06 -5.95 -10.03
N GLY A 24 -4.11 -4.66 -10.40
CA GLY A 24 -5.21 -3.80 -9.97
C GLY A 24 -4.94 -2.33 -10.10
N ALA A 25 -5.74 -1.56 -9.39
CA ALA A 25 -5.65 -0.11 -9.34
C ALA A 25 -5.60 0.36 -7.88
N PRO A 26 -4.88 1.46 -7.60
CA PRO A 26 -4.79 2.02 -6.25
C PRO A 26 -6.05 2.76 -5.78
N VAL A 27 -7.08 2.90 -6.64
CA VAL A 27 -8.39 3.52 -6.33
C VAL A 27 -8.28 4.73 -5.39
N PHE A 28 -7.59 5.76 -5.86
CA PHE A 28 -7.33 6.97 -5.08
C PHE A 28 -8.60 7.77 -4.79
N ARG A 29 -8.61 8.51 -3.67
CA ARG A 29 -9.74 9.38 -3.29
C ARG A 29 -10.06 10.45 -4.32
N ASN A 30 -9.04 11.16 -4.81
CA ASN A 30 -9.20 12.15 -5.87
C ASN A 30 -7.85 12.44 -6.55
N ALA A 31 -7.42 11.54 -7.41
CA ALA A 31 -6.15 11.69 -8.13
C ALA A 31 -6.10 12.96 -9.00
N ALA A 32 -7.23 13.41 -9.55
CA ALA A 32 -7.32 14.62 -10.36
C ALA A 32 -7.04 15.90 -9.55
N ALA A 33 -7.28 15.87 -8.24
CA ALA A 33 -6.95 16.95 -7.31
C ALA A 33 -5.64 16.70 -6.53
N GLY A 34 -4.87 15.67 -6.89
CA GLY A 34 -3.62 15.31 -6.20
C GLY A 34 -3.80 14.56 -4.88
N ASP A 35 -5.02 14.12 -4.54
CA ASP A 35 -5.30 13.29 -3.37
C ASP A 35 -5.12 11.80 -3.73
N TYR A 36 -3.89 11.33 -3.57
CA TYR A 36 -3.49 9.94 -3.82
C TYR A 36 -3.64 9.03 -2.60
N ARG A 37 -4.42 9.42 -1.59
CA ARG A 37 -4.75 8.52 -0.48
C ARG A 37 -5.66 7.40 -0.97
N LEU A 38 -5.44 6.20 -0.46
CA LEU A 38 -6.22 5.02 -0.82
C LEU A 38 -7.66 5.12 -0.29
N THR A 39 -8.57 4.47 -1.02
CA THR A 39 -9.95 4.19 -0.60
C THR A 39 -10.07 2.75 -0.10
N PRO A 40 -11.15 2.37 0.60
CA PRO A 40 -11.36 0.98 1.03
C PRO A 40 -11.41 -0.03 -0.14
N GLN A 41 -11.66 0.45 -1.36
CA GLN A 41 -11.73 -0.38 -2.56
C GLN A 41 -10.35 -0.69 -3.18
N ALA A 42 -9.27 -0.09 -2.67
CA ALA A 42 -7.90 -0.28 -3.13
C ALA A 42 -7.28 -1.61 -2.67
N ILE A 43 -8.01 -2.72 -2.78
CA ILE A 43 -7.65 -4.04 -2.23
C ILE A 43 -6.33 -4.62 -2.77
N SER A 44 -5.90 -4.17 -3.95
CA SER A 44 -4.63 -4.58 -4.57
C SER A 44 -3.43 -3.79 -4.04
N CYS A 45 -3.65 -2.70 -3.30
CA CYS A 45 -2.59 -1.94 -2.63
C CYS A 45 -2.55 -2.18 -1.12
N ILE A 46 -3.72 -2.35 -0.51
CA ILE A 46 -3.87 -2.41 0.95
C ILE A 46 -3.26 -3.71 1.49
N ASN A 47 -2.31 -3.60 2.43
CA ASN A 47 -1.55 -4.69 3.04
C ASN A 47 -0.81 -5.58 2.03
N GLN A 48 -0.27 -5.02 0.94
CA GLN A 48 0.46 -5.78 -0.08
C GLN A 48 1.92 -5.32 -0.29
N GLY A 49 2.39 -4.36 0.50
CA GLY A 49 3.72 -3.75 0.35
C GLY A 49 4.83 -4.50 1.09
N TYR A 50 6.06 -4.06 0.82
CA TYR A 50 7.26 -4.55 1.48
C TYR A 50 7.56 -3.77 2.76
N THR A 51 7.57 -4.48 3.90
CA THR A 51 7.61 -3.84 5.24
C THR A 51 8.95 -3.89 5.95
N ALA A 52 9.88 -4.76 5.54
CA ALA A 52 11.07 -5.06 6.34
C ALA A 52 12.01 -3.86 6.58
N SER A 53 11.89 -2.79 5.78
CA SER A 53 12.67 -1.56 5.93
C SER A 53 12.02 -0.47 6.80
N TRP A 54 10.76 -0.64 7.21
CA TRP A 54 10.02 0.39 7.95
C TRP A 54 9.99 0.08 9.45
N GLY A 55 10.29 1.09 10.25
CA GLY A 55 10.19 1.09 11.70
C GLY A 55 8.91 1.77 12.23
N PRO A 56 8.66 1.69 13.55
CA PRO A 56 7.46 2.24 14.18
C PRO A 56 7.37 3.78 14.15
N ALA A 57 8.48 4.47 13.88
CA ALA A 57 8.53 5.93 13.78
C ALA A 57 8.39 6.43 12.33
N ASP A 58 8.43 5.54 11.35
CA ASP A 58 8.31 5.93 9.95
C ASP A 58 6.86 6.33 9.64
N THR A 59 6.74 7.36 8.82
CA THR A 59 5.45 7.92 8.45
C THR A 59 5.23 7.91 6.95
N ASP A 60 3.97 7.82 6.55
CA ASP A 60 3.53 8.03 5.17
C ASP A 60 3.53 9.53 4.81
N LEU A 61 3.22 9.88 3.56
CA LEU A 61 3.20 11.28 3.13
C LEU A 61 2.10 12.14 3.79
N ALA A 62 1.14 11.53 4.48
CA ALA A 62 0.12 12.24 5.27
C ALA A 62 0.53 12.39 6.76
N GLY A 63 1.71 11.89 7.15
CA GLY A 63 2.20 11.92 8.53
C GLY A 63 1.60 10.83 9.43
N ALA A 64 0.88 9.85 8.88
CA ALA A 64 0.40 8.69 9.62
C ALA A 64 1.49 7.61 9.69
N PRO A 65 1.46 6.66 10.65
CA PRO A 65 2.42 5.56 10.68
C PRO A 65 2.45 4.81 9.34
N ARG A 66 3.63 4.46 8.83
CA ARG A 66 3.82 3.77 7.53
C ARG A 66 3.34 2.32 7.52
N ILE A 67 2.94 1.78 8.66
CA ILE A 67 2.31 0.47 8.78
C ILE A 67 1.06 0.68 9.64
N SER A 68 -0.10 0.83 9.01
CA SER A 68 -1.39 0.97 9.70
C SER A 68 -2.08 -0.39 9.93
N GLY A 69 -1.76 -1.37 9.08
CA GLY A 69 -2.32 -2.72 9.08
C GLY A 69 -1.31 -3.81 9.47
N LYS A 70 -1.29 -4.89 8.69
CA LYS A 70 -0.37 -6.04 8.88
C LYS A 70 1.01 -5.78 8.29
N VAL A 71 1.02 -5.14 7.11
CA VAL A 71 2.20 -4.72 6.35
C VAL A 71 1.86 -3.36 5.73
N CYS A 72 2.86 -2.62 5.27
CA CYS A 72 2.61 -1.37 4.58
C CYS A 72 1.80 -1.58 3.29
N ASP A 73 1.08 -0.55 2.88
CA ASP A 73 0.37 -0.48 1.63
C ASP A 73 1.32 -0.14 0.48
N ILE A 74 1.01 -0.61 -0.72
CA ILE A 74 1.71 -0.22 -1.93
C ILE A 74 1.39 1.25 -2.25
N GLY A 75 2.44 2.06 -2.40
CA GLY A 75 2.34 3.49 -2.65
C GLY A 75 2.91 4.33 -1.51
N ALA A 76 2.57 5.61 -1.50
CA ALA A 76 3.14 6.60 -0.57
C ALA A 76 2.23 6.94 0.64
N TYR A 77 1.03 6.36 0.67
CA TYR A 77 0.00 6.61 1.69
C TYR A 77 -0.52 5.29 2.24
N GLU A 78 -0.76 5.25 3.55
CA GLU A 78 -1.44 4.14 4.21
C GLU A 78 -2.95 4.39 4.24
N TYR A 79 -3.72 3.36 3.92
CA TYR A 79 -5.14 3.31 4.19
C TYR A 79 -5.35 3.30 5.71
N GLN A 80 -6.16 4.24 6.20
CA GLN A 80 -6.41 4.40 7.63
C GLN A 80 -7.61 3.56 8.05
N PHE A 81 -7.37 2.42 8.71
CA PHE A 81 -8.40 1.57 9.30
C PHE A 81 -9.06 2.30 10.49
N ARG A 82 -10.17 3.00 10.23
CA ARG A 82 -10.95 3.68 11.26
C ARG A 82 -11.82 2.66 12.02
N GLY A 83 -11.39 2.26 13.21
CA GLY A 83 -12.21 1.55 14.21
C GLY A 83 -11.88 0.07 14.41
N ILE A 84 -11.51 -0.27 15.66
CA ILE A 84 -11.22 -1.57 16.27
C ILE A 84 -10.19 -2.49 15.59
N MET A 85 -8.90 -2.16 15.78
CA MET A 85 -7.81 -3.13 15.74
C MET A 85 -8.04 -4.19 16.84
N PHE A 86 -8.63 -5.34 16.50
CA PHE A 86 -8.49 -6.55 17.33
C PHE A 86 -7.19 -7.24 16.94
N MET A 87 -6.10 -6.86 17.62
CA MET A 87 -4.86 -7.62 17.57
C MET A 87 -5.01 -8.84 18.50
N ILE A 88 -5.55 -9.93 17.97
CA ILE A 88 -5.47 -11.23 18.63
C ILE A 88 -4.14 -11.86 18.22
N ARG A 89 -3.29 -12.07 19.22
CA ARG A 89 -2.03 -12.80 19.13
C ARG A 89 -2.22 -14.16 19.77
#